data_AF-A0AA89BWB7-F1
#
_entry.id   AF-A0AA89BWB7-F1
#
_cell.length_a   1.000
_cell.length_b   1.000
_cell.length_c   1.000
_cell.angle_alpha   90.00
_cell.angle_beta   90.00
_cell.angle_gamma   90.00
#
_symmetry.space_group_name_H-M   'P 1'
#
loop_
_entity.id
_entity.type
_entity.pdbx_description
1 polymer ?
#
loop_
_entity_poly.entity_id
_entity_poly.type
_entity_poly.pdbx_seq_one_letter_code
_entity_poly.pdbx_strand_id
1 'polypeptide(L)'
;SFQANPRIDEVGIRFTCLCPSFTNTSMLNPTDKDSNDHIAQMMTETGVNTVEDVAAGFLELVETDNNNGVVMTVTKYRGIQYRHGKPLTNKL
;
A
#
# COMPACT_ATOMS: atom_id res chain seq x y z
N SER A 1 -6.24 -16.48 4.65
CA SER A 1 -6.22 -15.04 4.99
C SER A 1 -7.64 -14.56 5.17
N PHE A 2 -7.87 -13.45 5.89
CA PHE A 2 -9.22 -12.92 6.14
C PHE A 2 -10.01 -12.66 4.84
N GLN A 3 -9.34 -12.26 3.76
CA GLN A 3 -9.94 -12.07 2.44
C GLN A 3 -10.55 -13.35 1.81
N ALA A 4 -10.11 -14.54 2.23
CA ALA A 4 -10.52 -15.83 1.65
C ALA A 4 -11.67 -16.48 2.43
N ASN A 5 -12.20 -15.80 3.44
CA ASN A 5 -13.35 -16.29 4.20
C ASN A 5 -14.63 -16.04 3.39
N PRO A 6 -15.36 -17.08 2.97
CA PRO A 6 -16.55 -16.94 2.11
C PRO A 6 -17.68 -16.12 2.77
N ARG A 7 -17.70 -16.05 4.10
CA ARG A 7 -18.68 -15.21 4.82
C ARG A 7 -18.45 -13.71 4.67
N ILE A 8 -17.26 -13.29 4.22
CA ILE A 8 -16.94 -11.87 4.01
C ILE A 8 -17.70 -11.30 2.82
N ASP A 9 -17.85 -12.09 1.76
CA ASP A 9 -18.64 -11.70 0.59
C ASP A 9 -20.13 -11.64 0.95
N GLU A 10 -20.61 -12.53 1.82
CA GLU A 10 -22.00 -12.53 2.32
C GLU A 10 -22.35 -11.29 3.16
N VAL A 11 -21.37 -10.69 3.85
CA VAL A 11 -21.57 -9.46 4.66
C VAL A 11 -21.24 -8.17 3.90
N GLY A 12 -20.81 -8.27 2.64
CA GLY A 12 -20.49 -7.11 1.79
C GLY A 12 -19.27 -6.30 2.23
N ILE A 13 -18.32 -6.90 2.95
CA ILE A 13 -17.09 -6.24 3.40
C ILE A 13 -15.94 -6.56 2.43
N ARG A 14 -15.08 -5.58 2.14
CA ARG A 14 -13.84 -5.76 1.36
C ARG A 14 -12.61 -5.49 2.21
N PHE A 15 -11.56 -6.27 2.02
CA PHE A 15 -10.25 -6.07 2.64
C PHE A 15 -9.22 -5.73 1.59
N THR A 16 -8.48 -4.63 1.77
CA THR A 16 -7.40 -4.20 0.87
C THR A 16 -6.20 -3.72 1.70
N CYS A 17 -4.97 -3.79 1.17
CA CYS A 17 -3.84 -3.01 1.72
C CYS A 17 -3.63 -1.76 0.89
N LEU A 18 -3.46 -0.62 1.56
CA LEU A 18 -2.74 0.52 1.02
C LEU A 18 -1.33 0.52 1.60
N CYS A 19 -0.34 0.34 0.74
CA CYS A 19 1.04 0.07 1.10
C CYS A 19 1.96 1.14 0.44
N PRO A 20 2.00 2.39 0.96
CA PRO A 20 2.78 3.48 0.38
C PRO A 20 4.29 3.35 0.68
N SER A 21 5.12 3.91 -0.21
CA SER A 21 6.56 4.14 0.05
C SER A 21 6.78 5.37 0.94
N PHE A 22 8.02 5.87 1.05
CA PHE A 22 8.34 7.07 1.82
C PHE A 22 7.35 8.19 1.52
N THR A 23 6.69 8.70 2.55
CA THR A 23 5.62 9.70 2.42
C THR A 23 5.89 10.82 3.39
N ASN A 24 5.79 12.07 2.91
CA ASN A 24 6.04 13.28 3.68
C ASN A 24 4.91 13.51 4.70
N THR A 25 4.97 12.80 5.82
CA THR A 25 4.09 12.94 6.98
C THR A 25 4.94 13.15 8.23
N SER A 26 4.32 13.51 9.35
CA SER A 26 5.01 13.60 10.64
C SER A 26 5.59 12.27 11.15
N MET A 27 5.25 11.13 10.52
CA MET A 27 5.90 9.85 10.81
C MET A 27 7.30 9.77 10.21
N LEU A 28 7.56 10.52 9.14
CA LEU A 28 8.86 10.59 8.49
C LEU A 28 9.69 11.69 9.16
N ASN A 29 10.26 11.39 10.33
CA ASN A 29 11.10 12.34 11.07
C ASN A 29 12.56 12.25 10.61
N PRO A 30 13.11 13.30 9.97
CA PRO A 30 14.50 13.30 9.51
C PRO A 30 15.51 13.40 10.65
N THR A 31 15.06 13.76 11.86
CA THR A 31 15.88 13.96 13.06
C THR A 31 15.99 12.73 13.95
N ASP A 32 15.32 11.63 13.59
CA ASP A 32 15.55 10.36 14.25
C ASP A 32 17.01 9.98 13.99
N LYS A 33 17.84 10.01 15.04
CA LYS A 33 19.31 9.86 15.01
C LYS A 33 19.82 8.57 14.34
N ASP A 34 18.91 7.67 13.95
CA ASP A 34 19.15 6.46 13.18
C ASP A 34 18.77 6.60 11.70
N SER A 35 18.65 7.82 11.17
CA SER A 35 18.60 8.08 9.73
C SER A 35 19.94 7.67 9.11
N ASN A 36 20.11 6.36 8.93
CA ASN A 36 21.19 5.72 8.24
C ASN A 36 21.29 6.38 6.86
N ASP A 37 22.47 6.77 6.41
CA ASP A 37 22.71 7.41 5.10
C ASP A 37 21.99 6.66 3.96
N HIS A 38 21.81 5.35 4.14
CA HIS A 38 21.04 4.48 3.26
C HIS A 38 19.57 4.89 3.09
N ILE A 39 18.85 5.31 4.14
CA ILE A 39 17.45 5.76 4.06
C ILE A 39 17.36 7.07 3.28
N ALA A 40 18.25 8.03 3.56
CA ALA A 40 18.32 9.29 2.83
C ALA A 40 18.65 9.07 1.34
N GLN A 41 19.56 8.15 1.05
CA GLN A 41 19.87 7.72 -0.32
C GLN A 41 18.65 7.11 -1.00
N MET A 42 17.96 6.16 -0.35
CA MET A 42 16.74 5.55 -0.91
C MET A 42 15.63 6.58 -1.17
N MET A 43 15.45 7.55 -0.28
CA MET A 43 14.50 8.66 -0.49
C MET A 43 14.88 9.52 -1.70
N THR A 44 16.18 9.74 -1.92
CA THR A 44 16.68 10.48 -3.09
C THR A 44 16.46 9.70 -4.38
N GLU A 45 16.71 8.40 -4.37
CA GLU A 45 16.59 7.52 -5.55
C GLU A 45 15.13 7.22 -5.94
N THR A 46 14.27 6.99 -4.94
CA THR A 46 12.88 6.55 -5.16
C THR A 46 11.85 7.67 -5.05
N GLY A 47 12.26 8.82 -4.50
CA GLY A 47 11.40 9.96 -4.22
C GLY A 47 10.53 9.77 -2.98
N VAL A 48 9.88 10.86 -2.57
CA VAL A 48 8.98 10.91 -1.42
C VAL A 48 7.60 11.30 -1.91
N ASN A 49 6.59 10.51 -1.56
CA ASN A 49 5.19 10.80 -1.83
C ASN A 49 4.74 12.01 -1.00
N THR A 50 3.82 12.80 -1.53
CA THR A 50 3.01 13.68 -0.71
C THR A 50 1.82 12.91 -0.13
N VAL A 51 1.09 13.52 0.82
CA VAL A 51 -0.13 12.90 1.36
C VAL A 51 -1.19 12.77 0.27
N GLU A 52 -1.25 13.72 -0.66
CA GLU A 52 -2.18 13.73 -1.79
C GLU A 52 -1.93 12.55 -2.74
N ASP A 53 -0.67 12.21 -3.01
CA ASP A 53 -0.32 11.03 -3.80
C ASP A 53 -0.93 9.74 -3.19
N VAL A 54 -0.85 9.60 -1.86
CA VAL A 54 -1.38 8.43 -1.13
C VAL A 54 -2.90 8.48 -1.02
N ALA A 55 -3.48 9.66 -0.81
CA ALA A 55 -4.92 9.86 -0.75
C ALA A 55 -5.62 9.50 -2.06
N ALA A 56 -4.99 9.79 -3.21
CA ALA A 56 -5.49 9.36 -4.51
C ALA A 56 -5.63 7.83 -4.60
N GLY A 57 -4.61 7.08 -4.16
CA GLY A 57 -4.68 5.62 -4.11
C GLY A 57 -5.73 5.09 -3.12
N PHE A 58 -5.90 5.78 -1.98
CA PHE A 58 -6.97 5.44 -1.04
C PHE A 58 -8.36 5.58 -1.68
N LEU A 59 -8.64 6.71 -2.34
CA LEU A 59 -9.93 6.94 -3.02
C LEU A 59 -10.17 5.87 -4.09
N GLU A 60 -9.16 5.55 -4.90
CA GLU A 60 -9.25 4.50 -5.92
C GLU A 60 -9.59 3.12 -5.31
N LEU A 61 -9.04 2.77 -4.13
CA LEU A 61 -9.41 1.55 -3.42
C LEU A 61 -10.86 1.54 -2.92
N VAL A 62 -11.35 2.69 -2.46
CA VAL A 62 -12.73 2.82 -1.95
C VAL A 62 -13.73 2.71 -3.10
N GLU A 63 -13.48 3.41 -4.21
CA GLU A 63 -14.37 3.50 -5.37
C GLU A 63 -14.37 2.23 -6.25
N THR A 64 -13.32 1.41 -6.17
CA THR A 64 -13.25 0.16 -6.94
C THR A 64 -13.95 -0.99 -6.21
N ASP A 65 -15.00 -1.54 -6.83
CA ASP A 65 -15.81 -2.62 -6.23
C ASP A 65 -15.13 -4.00 -6.25
N ASN A 66 -14.32 -4.31 -7.27
CA ASN A 66 -13.74 -5.65 -7.47
C ASN A 66 -12.26 -5.74 -7.08
N ASN A 67 -11.94 -5.35 -5.85
CA ASN A 67 -10.56 -5.30 -5.36
C ASN A 67 -10.34 -6.01 -4.03
N ASN A 68 -11.26 -6.88 -3.58
CA ASN A 68 -11.07 -7.62 -2.34
C ASN A 68 -9.77 -8.45 -2.40
N GLY A 69 -8.97 -8.37 -1.35
CA GLY A 69 -7.69 -9.07 -1.19
C GLY A 69 -6.51 -8.47 -1.97
N VAL A 70 -6.66 -7.31 -2.61
CA VAL A 70 -5.53 -6.65 -3.29
C VAL A 70 -4.62 -5.90 -2.33
N VAL A 71 -3.37 -5.75 -2.75
CA VAL A 71 -2.40 -4.83 -2.16
C VAL A 71 -2.11 -3.74 -3.17
N MET A 72 -2.40 -2.49 -2.83
CA MET A 72 -2.03 -1.33 -3.63
C MET A 72 -0.73 -0.74 -3.10
N THR A 73 0.26 -0.58 -3.97
CA THR A 73 1.50 0.14 -3.67
C THR A 73 1.46 1.53 -4.28
N VAL A 74 1.81 2.56 -3.50
CA VAL A 74 1.90 3.95 -3.98
C VAL A 74 3.34 4.43 -3.82
N THR A 75 3.99 4.74 -4.95
CA THR A 75 5.39 5.17 -4.96
C THR A 75 5.58 6.40 -5.83
N LYS A 76 6.54 7.27 -5.49
CA LYS A 76 6.73 8.52 -6.23
C LYS A 76 7.20 8.28 -7.66
N TYR A 77 8.09 7.31 -7.85
CA TYR A 77 8.70 6.99 -9.14
C TYR A 77 7.86 6.09 -10.06
N ARG A 78 6.90 5.30 -9.53
CA ARG A 78 6.04 4.39 -10.33
C ARG A 78 4.54 4.64 -10.21
N GLY A 79 4.11 5.58 -9.38
CA GLY A 79 2.70 5.85 -9.11
C GLY A 79 2.00 4.72 -8.36
N ILE A 80 0.70 4.59 -8.61
CA ILE A 80 -0.20 3.59 -8.04
C ILE A 80 -0.06 2.26 -8.81
N GLN A 81 0.11 1.15 -8.09
CA GLN A 81 0.15 -0.18 -8.69
C GLN A 81 -0.63 -1.19 -7.85
N TYR A 82 -1.38 -2.07 -8.51
CA TYR A 82 -1.99 -3.22 -7.85
C TYR A 82 -1.04 -4.42 -7.81
N ARG A 83 -1.06 -5.12 -6.67
CA ARG A 83 -0.39 -6.39 -6.45
C ARG A 83 -1.44 -7.38 -5.95
N HIS A 84 -1.61 -8.46 -6.70
CA HIS A 84 -2.41 -9.59 -6.24
C HIS A 84 -1.49 -10.53 -5.45
N GLY A 85 -1.92 -10.95 -4.25
CA GLY A 85 -1.27 -12.06 -3.58
C GLY A 85 -1.30 -13.30 -4.48
N LYS A 86 -0.25 -14.14 -4.43
CA LYS A 86 -0.32 -15.45 -5.09
C LYS A 86 -1.57 -16.18 -4.56
N PRO A 87 -2.39 -16.81 -5.41
CA PRO A 87 -3.42 -17.71 -4.91
C PRO A 87 -2.75 -18.71 -3.98
N LEU A 88 -3.35 -18.92 -2.79
CA LEU A 88 -2.93 -20.02 -1.92
C LEU A 88 -3.21 -21.30 -2.73
N THR A 89 -2.19 -21.84 -3.38
CA THR A 89 -2.28 -23.16 -4.00
C THR A 89 -2.62 -24.12 -2.87
N ASN A 90 -3.85 -24.66 -2.88
CA ASN A 90 -4.24 -25.74 -1.99
C ASN A 90 -3.19 -26.84 -2.12
N LYS A 91 -2.37 -27.04 -1.08
CA LYS A 91 -1.67 -28.30 -0.93
C LYS A 91 -2.74 -29.33 -0.63
N LEU A 92 -3.04 -30.15 -1.65
CA LEU A 92 -3.77 -31.40 -1.55
C LEU A 92 -3.04 -32.35 -0.59
#